data_AF-A0A9D9L9C3-F1
#
_entry.id   AF-A0A9D9L9C3-F1
#
_cell.length_a   1.000
_cell.length_b   1.000
_cell.length_c   1.000
_cell.angle_alpha   90.00
_cell.angle_beta   90.00
_cell.angle_gamma   90.00
#
_symmetry.space_group_name_H-M   'P 1'
#
loop_
_entity.id
_entity.type
_entity.pdbx_description
1 polymer ?
#
loop_
_entity_poly.entity_id
_entity_poly.type
_entity_poly.pdbx_seq_one_letter_code
_entity_poly.pdbx_strand_id
1 'polypeptide(L)'
;MKKHFAAAAVMAAMMLAACGKSSSPDLPDDYKSYLDYTFDGNYSVGALEENTDENGYITKSWDVSYKDKDGEEHSDKLKLTYLETYDSDFLKSECDWAVMNFVMTQENKRLEEELMELIKAQFTDLKPVENNGDIYYAGDGYDLDFAITRLESIFWEDTSVFGEILDPSSGEKYTACDLKTCASGKTMTLRIIIDIADINKTAEVQSKLDAFTEAYKSYTGEPQNYCFTLYGPTDTETPSHYVCSILGEEADPAEFEAGNIYAKLGGSYEDRAPAM
;
A
#
# COMPACT_ATOMS: atom_id res chain seq x y z
N MET A 1 43.50 22.89 51.57
CA MET A 1 42.09 23.25 51.33
C MET A 1 41.78 22.96 49.87
N LYS A 2 40.80 22.07 49.67
CA LYS A 2 40.39 21.49 48.39
C LYS A 2 39.15 22.26 47.87
N LYS A 3 39.03 22.28 46.53
CA LYS A 3 37.84 22.54 45.69
C LYS A 3 37.45 24.00 45.53
N HIS A 4 37.47 24.48 44.28
CA HIS A 4 36.36 25.12 43.55
C HIS A 4 36.86 25.68 42.21
N PHE A 5 37.11 24.80 41.22
CA PHE A 5 37.25 25.18 39.81
C PHE A 5 36.78 24.00 38.95
N ALA A 6 35.47 23.71 38.98
CA ALA A 6 34.86 22.66 38.16
C ALA A 6 33.38 22.94 37.85
N ALA A 7 32.98 24.21 37.73
CA ALA A 7 31.58 24.58 37.49
C ALA A 7 31.35 25.50 36.28
N ALA A 8 32.40 26.00 35.62
CA ALA A 8 32.23 26.89 34.45
C ALA A 8 32.40 26.18 33.09
N ALA A 9 32.96 24.95 33.05
CA ALA A 9 33.18 24.21 31.80
C ALA A 9 31.99 23.33 31.37
N VAL A 10 31.08 22.98 32.30
CA VAL A 10 29.94 22.08 32.01
C VAL A 10 28.76 22.84 31.39
N MET A 11 28.60 24.14 31.66
CA MET A 11 27.52 24.94 31.05
C MET A 11 27.85 25.49 29.65
N ALA A 12 29.13 25.61 29.28
CA ALA A 12 29.51 25.96 27.92
C ALA A 12 29.39 24.78 26.94
N ALA A 13 29.49 23.54 27.43
CA ALA A 13 29.28 22.34 26.62
C ALA A 13 27.80 22.02 26.36
N MET A 14 26.88 22.45 27.24
CA MET A 14 25.43 22.28 27.01
C MET A 14 24.82 23.31 26.05
N MET A 15 25.46 24.47 25.86
CA MET A 15 24.97 25.50 24.92
C MET A 15 25.59 25.41 23.51
N LEU A 16 26.55 24.52 23.28
CA LEU A 16 27.09 24.21 21.94
C LEU A 16 26.47 22.94 21.31
N ALA A 17 25.55 22.27 22.01
CA ALA A 17 24.78 21.14 21.49
C ALA A 17 23.38 21.53 20.97
N ALA A 18 23.07 22.83 20.91
CA ALA A 18 21.76 23.36 20.47
C ALA A 18 21.80 24.05 19.09
N CYS A 19 22.80 23.71 18.26
CA CYS A 19 22.76 23.93 16.82
C CYS A 19 22.99 22.59 16.11
N GLY A 20 22.31 21.55 16.57
CA GLY A 20 22.17 20.35 15.76
C GLY A 20 21.25 20.70 14.60
N LYS A 21 21.81 20.88 13.40
CA LYS A 21 21.05 20.49 12.21
C LYS A 21 20.46 19.12 12.54
N SER A 22 19.14 18.94 12.43
CA SER A 22 18.55 17.61 12.49
C SER A 22 19.39 16.72 11.58
N SER A 23 19.81 15.56 12.07
CA SER A 23 20.51 14.59 11.24
C SER A 23 19.63 14.32 10.03
N SER A 24 20.20 14.44 8.84
CA SER A 24 19.50 14.16 7.59
C SER A 24 18.94 12.73 7.64
N PRO A 25 17.66 12.47 7.32
CA PRO A 25 17.04 11.17 7.53
C PRO A 25 17.78 10.03 6.82
N ASP A 26 17.94 8.89 7.47
CA ASP A 26 18.56 7.69 6.90
C ASP A 26 17.60 6.52 7.05
N LEU A 27 16.63 6.43 6.13
CA LEU A 27 15.51 5.48 6.25
C LEU A 27 15.96 4.02 6.50
N PRO A 28 17.00 3.48 5.83
CA PRO A 28 17.52 2.14 6.13
C PRO A 28 17.93 1.93 7.58
N ASP A 29 18.61 2.91 8.18
CA ASP A 29 19.10 2.82 9.56
C ASP A 29 17.97 3.12 10.56
N ASP A 30 17.18 4.16 10.30
CA ASP A 30 16.07 4.61 11.16
C ASP A 30 14.95 3.57 11.25
N TYR A 31 14.68 2.81 10.17
CA TYR A 31 13.61 1.80 10.08
C TYR A 31 14.15 0.38 9.99
N LYS A 32 15.43 0.15 10.35
CA LYS A 32 16.09 -1.15 10.24
C LYS A 32 15.30 -2.28 10.88
N SER A 33 14.77 -2.06 12.09
CA SER A 33 14.02 -3.09 12.82
C SER A 33 12.75 -3.53 12.08
N TYR A 34 12.07 -2.59 11.43
CA TYR A 34 10.88 -2.87 10.62
C TYR A 34 11.26 -3.61 9.34
N LEU A 35 12.26 -3.12 8.61
CA LEU A 35 12.74 -3.77 7.37
C LEU A 35 13.28 -5.18 7.64
N ASP A 36 14.03 -5.39 8.73
CA ASP A 36 14.49 -6.70 9.18
C ASP A 36 13.32 -7.65 9.44
N TYR A 37 12.25 -7.18 10.06
CA TYR A 37 11.07 -7.98 10.32
C TYR A 37 10.28 -8.29 9.03
N THR A 38 10.02 -7.27 8.22
CA THR A 38 9.21 -7.36 6.99
C THR A 38 9.84 -8.31 5.96
N PHE A 39 11.16 -8.23 5.79
CA PHE A 39 11.90 -9.05 4.83
C PHE A 39 12.56 -10.29 5.46
N ASP A 40 12.29 -10.61 6.73
CA ASP A 40 12.97 -11.65 7.52
C ASP A 40 14.51 -11.56 7.45
N GLY A 41 15.04 -10.34 7.37
CA GLY A 41 16.47 -10.05 7.20
C GLY A 41 17.03 -10.40 5.81
N ASN A 42 16.20 -10.85 4.86
CA ASN A 42 16.60 -11.19 3.50
C ASN A 42 16.53 -10.00 2.56
N TYR A 43 17.14 -8.88 2.96
CA TYR A 43 17.27 -7.68 2.15
C TYR A 43 18.67 -7.07 2.29
N SER A 44 19.03 -6.24 1.33
CA SER A 44 20.22 -5.41 1.36
C SER A 44 19.90 -4.04 0.80
N VAL A 45 20.50 -3.02 1.39
CA VAL A 45 20.36 -1.65 0.92
C VAL A 45 21.67 -1.20 0.27
N GLY A 46 21.55 -0.67 -0.94
CA GLY A 46 22.63 -0.11 -1.75
C GLY A 46 23.04 1.30 -1.30
N ALA A 47 23.83 1.95 -2.15
CA ALA A 47 24.30 3.30 -1.86
C ALA A 47 23.16 4.34 -1.91
N LEU A 48 23.23 5.33 -1.04
CA LEU A 48 22.36 6.50 -1.09
C LEU A 48 22.68 7.35 -2.33
N GLU A 49 21.66 7.60 -3.14
CA GLU A 49 21.65 8.65 -4.15
C GLU A 49 20.87 9.85 -3.58
N GLU A 50 21.47 11.04 -3.63
CA GLU A 50 20.83 12.29 -3.18
C GLU A 50 20.87 13.32 -4.31
N ASN A 51 19.74 13.97 -4.56
CA ASN A 51 19.61 15.04 -5.54
C ASN A 51 18.77 16.19 -4.96
N THR A 52 19.07 17.42 -5.35
CA THR A 52 18.26 18.60 -5.01
C THR A 52 17.78 19.26 -6.30
N ASP A 53 16.46 19.47 -6.41
CA ASP A 53 15.87 20.12 -7.58
C ASP A 53 15.97 21.66 -7.53
N GLU A 54 15.53 22.32 -8.60
CA GLU A 54 15.54 23.79 -8.71
C GLU A 54 14.62 24.51 -7.71
N ASN A 55 13.64 23.79 -7.14
CA ASN A 55 12.71 24.30 -6.14
C ASN A 55 13.19 24.02 -4.71
N GLY A 56 14.34 23.37 -4.55
CA GLY A 56 14.94 23.03 -3.26
C GLY A 56 14.44 21.72 -2.65
N TYR A 57 13.66 20.92 -3.37
CA TYR A 57 13.30 19.58 -2.92
C TYR A 57 14.52 18.67 -2.94
N ILE A 58 14.77 18.02 -1.82
CA ILE A 58 15.81 17.00 -1.65
C ILE A 58 15.14 15.65 -1.84
N THR A 59 15.60 14.90 -2.84
CA THR A 59 15.23 13.50 -3.05
C THR A 59 16.39 12.61 -2.65
N LYS A 60 16.14 11.73 -1.70
CA LYS A 60 17.00 10.60 -1.34
C LYS A 60 16.44 9.32 -1.92
N SER A 61 17.31 8.46 -2.43
CA SER A 61 16.93 7.17 -3.00
C SER A 61 17.93 6.10 -2.59
N TRP A 62 17.41 4.94 -2.19
CA TRP A 62 18.20 3.77 -1.83
C TRP A 62 17.73 2.59 -2.67
N ASP A 63 18.67 1.93 -3.37
CA ASP A 63 18.37 0.64 -4.02
C ASP A 63 18.18 -0.42 -2.92
N VAL A 64 17.02 -1.06 -2.88
CA VAL A 64 16.72 -2.12 -1.92
C VAL A 64 16.52 -3.40 -2.71
N SER A 65 17.39 -4.38 -2.47
CA SER A 65 17.24 -5.73 -3.01
C SER A 65 16.75 -6.66 -1.92
N TYR A 66 15.77 -7.52 -2.20
CA TYR A 66 15.13 -8.38 -1.22
C TYR A 66 14.68 -9.70 -1.84
N LYS A 67 14.40 -10.70 -1.00
CA LYS A 67 13.87 -11.99 -1.42
C LYS A 67 12.43 -12.19 -0.98
N ASP A 68 11.65 -12.81 -1.84
CA ASP A 68 10.29 -13.20 -1.50
C ASP A 68 10.23 -14.58 -0.81
N LYS A 69 9.01 -15.07 -0.56
CA LYS A 69 8.76 -16.37 0.10
C LYS A 69 9.29 -17.57 -0.69
N ASP A 70 9.39 -17.42 -2.00
CA ASP A 70 9.82 -18.46 -2.94
C ASP A 70 11.34 -18.39 -3.18
N GLY A 71 12.00 -17.36 -2.63
CA GLY A 71 13.42 -17.10 -2.72
C GLY A 71 13.84 -16.36 -3.99
N GLU A 72 12.88 -15.83 -4.76
CA GLU A 72 13.15 -15.00 -5.93
C GLU A 72 13.72 -13.65 -5.50
N GLU A 73 14.68 -13.15 -6.29
CA GLU A 73 15.39 -11.90 -6.01
C GLU A 73 14.71 -10.74 -6.72
N HIS A 74 14.36 -9.72 -5.93
CA HIS A 74 13.70 -8.50 -6.37
C HIS A 74 14.57 -7.29 -6.04
N SER A 75 14.38 -6.19 -6.75
CA SER A 75 15.04 -4.92 -6.45
C SER A 75 14.18 -3.74 -6.86
N ASP A 76 14.04 -2.77 -5.97
CA ASP A 76 13.32 -1.51 -6.22
C ASP A 76 13.94 -0.37 -5.39
N LYS A 77 13.48 0.87 -5.59
CA LYS A 77 14.01 2.06 -4.92
C LYS A 77 13.10 2.52 -3.80
N LEU A 78 13.62 2.55 -2.57
CA LEU A 78 13.04 3.32 -1.48
C LEU A 78 13.37 4.80 -1.72
N LYS A 79 12.36 5.69 -1.73
CA LYS A 79 12.53 7.10 -2.06
C LYS A 79 11.88 8.00 -1.01
N LEU A 80 12.59 9.06 -0.64
CA LEU A 80 12.08 10.15 0.20
C LEU A 80 12.31 11.47 -0.52
N THR A 81 11.26 12.27 -0.69
CA THR A 81 11.38 13.62 -1.26
C THR A 81 10.82 14.63 -0.26
N TYR A 82 11.61 15.62 0.14
CA TYR A 82 11.22 16.58 1.17
C TYR A 82 11.91 17.94 0.98
N LEU A 83 11.39 18.99 1.63
CA LEU A 83 12.07 20.28 1.71
C LEU A 83 12.85 20.37 3.04
N GLU A 84 14.06 20.95 2.99
CA GLU A 84 14.88 21.22 4.18
C GLU A 84 14.16 22.12 5.22
N THR A 85 13.13 22.86 4.78
CA THR A 85 12.32 23.75 5.61
C THR A 85 11.13 23.07 6.29
N TYR A 86 10.88 21.78 6.01
CA TYR A 86 9.83 21.04 6.72
C TYR A 86 10.17 20.97 8.21
N ASP A 87 9.15 21.12 9.05
CA ASP A 87 9.32 20.88 10.47
C ASP A 87 9.57 19.38 10.74
N SER A 88 10.08 19.07 11.94
CA SER A 88 10.49 17.72 12.29
C SER A 88 9.36 16.71 12.26
N ASP A 89 8.14 17.13 12.57
CA ASP A 89 7.00 16.22 12.71
C ASP A 89 6.47 15.88 11.32
N PHE A 90 6.37 16.88 10.44
CA PHE A 90 6.05 16.66 9.03
C PHE A 90 7.12 15.80 8.33
N LEU A 91 8.41 16.10 8.54
CA LEU A 91 9.48 15.29 7.96
C LEU A 91 9.44 13.84 8.45
N LYS A 92 9.14 13.61 9.73
CA LYS A 92 8.94 12.26 10.26
C LYS A 92 7.78 11.53 9.57
N SER A 93 6.66 12.22 9.36
CA SER A 93 5.51 11.67 8.62
C SER A 93 5.90 11.24 7.20
N GLU A 94 6.65 12.07 6.48
CA GLU A 94 7.13 11.74 5.13
C GLU A 94 8.07 10.52 5.14
N CYS A 95 8.94 10.40 6.15
CA CYS A 95 9.80 9.23 6.34
C CYS A 95 8.98 7.95 6.62
N ASP A 96 8.02 8.03 7.54
CA ASP A 96 7.14 6.91 7.91
C ASP A 96 6.34 6.44 6.67
N TRP A 97 5.74 7.39 5.94
CA TRP A 97 5.00 7.13 4.71
C TRP A 97 5.89 6.51 3.63
N ALA A 98 7.10 7.05 3.40
CA ALA A 98 8.01 6.54 2.38
C ALA A 98 8.36 5.06 2.59
N VAL A 99 8.65 4.66 3.83
CA VAL A 99 8.99 3.27 4.17
C VAL A 99 7.77 2.36 4.07
N MET A 100 6.63 2.78 4.63
CA MET A 100 5.39 2.03 4.56
C MET A 100 4.93 1.82 3.11
N ASN A 101 4.89 2.90 2.32
CA ASN A 101 4.48 2.86 0.93
C ASN A 101 5.40 2.00 0.07
N PHE A 102 6.72 2.02 0.34
CA PHE A 102 7.66 1.11 -0.33
C PHE A 102 7.27 -0.36 -0.10
N VAL A 103 7.09 -0.78 1.15
CA VAL A 103 6.71 -2.16 1.49
C VAL A 103 5.35 -2.52 0.90
N MET A 104 4.33 -1.68 1.11
CA MET A 104 2.98 -1.89 0.57
C MET A 104 2.97 -2.02 -0.95
N THR A 105 3.80 -1.24 -1.66
CA THR A 105 3.93 -1.34 -3.11
C THR A 105 4.46 -2.70 -3.53
N GLN A 106 5.47 -3.23 -2.85
CA GLN A 106 6.02 -4.55 -3.20
C GLN A 106 5.03 -5.67 -2.88
N GLU A 107 4.34 -5.58 -1.74
CA GLU A 107 3.27 -6.50 -1.38
C GLU A 107 2.17 -6.49 -2.44
N ASN A 108 1.66 -5.31 -2.82
CA ASN A 108 0.62 -5.18 -3.84
C ASN A 108 1.03 -5.81 -5.17
N LYS A 109 2.23 -5.52 -5.70
CA LYS A 109 2.70 -6.16 -6.95
C LYS A 109 2.62 -7.68 -6.89
N ARG A 110 3.01 -8.27 -5.76
CA ARG A 110 2.95 -9.71 -5.57
C ARG A 110 1.51 -10.23 -5.52
N LEU A 111 0.64 -9.53 -4.79
CA LEU A 111 -0.78 -9.88 -4.71
C LEU A 111 -1.46 -9.76 -6.08
N GLU A 112 -1.07 -8.77 -6.88
CA GLU A 112 -1.54 -8.58 -8.26
C GLU A 112 -1.11 -9.74 -9.16
N GLU A 113 0.10 -10.26 -9.02
CA GLU A 113 0.57 -11.45 -9.74
C GLU A 113 -0.29 -12.69 -9.42
N GLU A 114 -0.47 -13.02 -8.13
CA GLU A 114 -1.33 -14.14 -7.69
C GLU A 114 -2.78 -13.97 -8.15
N LEU A 115 -3.32 -12.75 -8.05
CA LEU A 115 -4.67 -12.43 -8.50
C LEU A 115 -4.81 -12.57 -10.02
N MET A 116 -3.83 -12.10 -10.78
CA MET A 116 -3.85 -12.16 -12.24
C MET A 116 -3.82 -13.61 -12.75
N GLU A 117 -3.19 -14.54 -12.03
CA GLU A 117 -3.29 -15.97 -12.33
C GLU A 117 -4.73 -16.48 -12.19
N LEU A 118 -5.43 -16.10 -11.12
CA LEU A 118 -6.85 -16.45 -10.92
C LEU A 118 -7.75 -15.82 -11.98
N ILE A 119 -7.52 -14.56 -12.32
CA ILE A 119 -8.27 -13.85 -13.36
C ILE A 119 -8.07 -14.56 -14.71
N LYS A 120 -6.82 -14.82 -15.13
CA LYS A 120 -6.52 -15.45 -16.42
C LYS A 120 -7.05 -16.88 -16.55
N ALA A 121 -7.26 -17.58 -15.43
CA ALA A 121 -7.90 -18.90 -15.44
C ALA A 121 -9.35 -18.85 -15.96
N GLN A 122 -10.06 -17.72 -15.78
CA GLN A 122 -11.45 -17.54 -16.24
C GLN A 122 -11.53 -16.64 -17.48
N PHE A 123 -10.65 -15.64 -17.58
CA PHE A 123 -10.59 -14.65 -18.65
C PHE A 123 -9.37 -14.93 -19.55
N THR A 124 -9.38 -16.06 -20.26
CA THR A 124 -8.22 -16.56 -21.01
C THR A 124 -7.80 -15.70 -22.21
N ASP A 125 -8.69 -14.84 -22.68
CA ASP A 125 -8.50 -13.94 -23.82
C ASP A 125 -7.93 -12.57 -23.42
N LEU A 126 -7.76 -12.32 -22.12
CA LEU A 126 -7.33 -11.06 -21.53
C LEU A 126 -5.89 -10.70 -21.91
N LYS A 127 -5.65 -9.44 -22.30
CA LYS A 127 -4.34 -8.91 -22.70
C LYS A 127 -4.10 -7.54 -22.09
N PRO A 128 -2.85 -7.21 -21.71
CA PRO A 128 -2.52 -5.87 -21.24
C PRO A 128 -2.66 -4.85 -22.39
N VAL A 129 -3.20 -3.69 -22.07
CA VAL A 129 -3.35 -2.51 -22.93
C VAL A 129 -2.72 -1.33 -22.20
N GLU A 130 -1.72 -0.71 -22.81
CA GLU A 130 -1.07 0.47 -22.27
C GLU A 130 -1.86 1.73 -22.67
N ASN A 131 -2.21 2.56 -21.71
CA ASN A 131 -2.88 3.84 -21.92
C ASN A 131 -2.27 4.91 -21.01
N ASN A 132 -1.62 5.92 -21.58
CA ASN A 132 -0.97 7.02 -20.84
C ASN A 132 0.01 6.59 -19.73
N GLY A 133 0.64 5.42 -19.86
CA GLY A 133 1.56 4.87 -18.86
C GLY A 133 0.91 3.94 -17.85
N ASP A 134 -0.42 3.81 -17.87
CA ASP A 134 -1.17 2.86 -17.06
C ASP A 134 -1.43 1.57 -17.86
N ILE A 135 -1.44 0.42 -17.17
CA ILE A 135 -1.74 -0.89 -17.77
C ILE A 135 -3.15 -1.28 -17.37
N TYR A 136 -4.03 -1.41 -18.35
CA TYR A 136 -5.36 -1.99 -18.21
C TYR A 136 -5.41 -3.33 -18.92
N TYR A 137 -6.50 -4.08 -18.75
CA TYR A 137 -6.65 -5.40 -19.37
C TYR A 137 -7.88 -5.44 -20.25
N ALA A 138 -7.75 -5.91 -21.50
CA ALA A 138 -8.85 -6.02 -22.44
C ALA A 138 -9.02 -7.45 -22.94
N GLY A 139 -10.27 -7.88 -23.09
CA GLY A 139 -10.66 -9.15 -23.73
C GLY A 139 -11.54 -8.93 -24.95
N ASP A 140 -12.15 -10.00 -25.45
CA ASP A 140 -13.04 -9.96 -26.60
C ASP A 140 -14.39 -9.32 -26.24
N GLY A 141 -14.48 -8.00 -26.43
CA GLY A 141 -15.71 -7.21 -26.24
C GLY A 141 -15.91 -6.68 -24.82
N TYR A 142 -14.85 -6.63 -24.01
CA TYR A 142 -14.89 -6.06 -22.66
C TYR A 142 -13.51 -5.56 -22.23
N ASP A 143 -13.51 -4.61 -21.29
CA ASP A 143 -12.33 -4.15 -20.56
C ASP A 143 -12.44 -4.59 -19.08
N LEU A 144 -11.31 -4.85 -18.44
CA LEU A 144 -11.20 -5.27 -17.05
C LEU A 144 -10.15 -4.41 -16.35
N ASP A 145 -10.57 -3.83 -15.23
CA ASP A 145 -9.71 -3.13 -14.29
C ASP A 145 -9.84 -3.77 -12.90
N PHE A 146 -8.77 -3.69 -12.11
CA PHE A 146 -8.80 -4.15 -10.73
C PHE A 146 -7.86 -3.35 -9.86
N ALA A 147 -8.22 -3.27 -8.58
CA ALA A 147 -7.44 -2.56 -7.59
C ALA A 147 -7.39 -3.35 -6.30
N ILE A 148 -6.19 -3.49 -5.74
CA ILE A 148 -5.95 -3.97 -4.39
C ILE A 148 -5.65 -2.74 -3.53
N THR A 149 -6.59 -2.38 -2.66
CA THR A 149 -6.43 -1.24 -1.76
C THR A 149 -6.29 -1.74 -0.33
N ARG A 150 -5.22 -1.31 0.32
CA ARG A 150 -5.02 -1.44 1.76
C ARG A 150 -5.58 -0.19 2.42
N LEU A 151 -6.56 -0.32 3.31
CA LEU A 151 -7.25 0.81 3.92
C LEU A 151 -6.27 1.73 4.66
N GLU A 152 -5.14 1.21 5.12
CA GLU A 152 -4.03 1.97 5.70
C GLU A 152 -3.56 3.13 4.80
N SER A 153 -3.59 2.97 3.46
CA SER A 153 -3.15 4.01 2.53
C SER A 153 -4.10 5.20 2.45
N ILE A 154 -5.35 5.08 2.91
CA ILE A 154 -6.31 6.19 2.89
C ILE A 154 -6.11 7.15 4.06
N PHE A 155 -5.27 6.78 5.04
CA PHE A 155 -4.94 7.58 6.22
C PHE A 155 -3.62 8.34 6.09
N TRP A 156 -3.26 8.78 4.88
CA TRP A 156 -2.00 9.48 4.64
C TRP A 156 -1.83 10.74 5.54
N GLU A 157 -2.93 11.30 6.06
CA GLU A 157 -2.93 12.45 6.99
C GLU A 157 -2.81 12.07 8.49
N ASP A 158 -3.03 10.80 8.87
CA ASP A 158 -3.00 10.33 10.27
C ASP A 158 -1.68 9.62 10.60
N THR A 159 -0.70 10.43 10.99
CA THR A 159 0.65 9.98 11.37
C THR A 159 0.69 9.00 12.54
N SER A 160 -0.37 8.93 13.37
CA SER A 160 -0.40 8.01 14.52
C SER A 160 -0.54 6.55 14.10
N VAL A 161 -1.17 6.30 12.95
CA VAL A 161 -1.37 4.96 12.39
C VAL A 161 -0.08 4.38 11.83
N PHE A 162 0.81 5.22 11.28
CA PHE A 162 2.07 4.74 10.73
C PHE A 162 2.97 4.13 11.79
N GLY A 163 2.97 4.67 13.01
CA GLY A 163 3.76 4.13 14.12
C GLY A 163 3.40 2.68 14.46
N GLU A 164 2.12 2.33 14.40
CA GLU A 164 1.65 0.95 14.65
C GLU A 164 1.97 0.02 13.49
N ILE A 165 1.85 0.49 12.24
CA ILE A 165 2.16 -0.31 11.04
C ILE A 165 3.67 -0.61 10.96
N LEU A 166 4.48 0.37 11.32
CA LEU A 166 5.94 0.29 11.29
C LEU A 166 6.53 -0.38 12.55
N ASP A 167 5.71 -0.76 13.53
CA ASP A 167 6.14 -1.56 14.67
C ASP A 167 6.28 -3.04 14.24
N PRO A 168 7.48 -3.66 14.35
CA PRO A 168 7.68 -5.07 14.01
C PRO A 168 6.76 -6.07 14.73
N SER A 169 6.14 -5.69 15.84
CA SER A 169 5.23 -6.57 16.59
C SER A 169 3.82 -6.64 16.02
N SER A 170 3.42 -5.65 15.23
CA SER A 170 2.10 -5.53 14.58
C SER A 170 2.18 -5.41 13.06
N GLY A 171 3.35 -5.10 12.51
CA GLY A 171 3.57 -4.91 11.10
C GLY A 171 3.37 -6.18 10.28
N GLU A 172 3.16 -5.99 8.98
CA GLU A 172 3.05 -7.08 8.02
C GLU A 172 4.42 -7.54 7.51
N LYS A 173 4.48 -8.82 7.15
CA LYS A 173 5.67 -9.44 6.56
C LYS A 173 5.47 -9.61 5.07
N TYR A 174 6.29 -8.92 4.29
CA TYR A 174 6.38 -9.12 2.85
C TYR A 174 6.67 -10.60 2.50
N THR A 175 7.57 -11.24 3.27
CA THR A 175 7.92 -12.66 3.07
C THR A 175 6.76 -13.62 3.35
N ALA A 176 5.73 -13.20 4.07
CA ALA A 176 4.51 -13.97 4.30
C ALA A 176 3.32 -13.42 3.48
N CYS A 177 3.54 -12.44 2.62
CA CYS A 177 2.49 -11.84 1.79
C CYS A 177 2.06 -12.84 0.71
N ASP A 178 0.78 -13.23 0.78
CA ASP A 178 0.08 -14.01 -0.22
C ASP A 178 -1.39 -13.59 -0.27
N LEU A 179 -2.04 -13.77 -1.42
CA LEU A 179 -3.39 -13.27 -1.64
C LEU A 179 -4.40 -13.92 -0.69
N LYS A 180 -4.18 -15.17 -0.30
CA LYS A 180 -5.06 -15.87 0.63
C LYS A 180 -5.07 -15.23 2.02
N THR A 181 -3.89 -14.99 2.57
CA THR A 181 -3.72 -14.44 3.91
C THR A 181 -4.15 -12.98 3.93
N CYS A 182 -3.75 -12.18 2.94
CA CYS A 182 -4.10 -10.76 2.86
C CYS A 182 -5.61 -10.56 2.61
N ALA A 183 -6.28 -11.41 1.82
CA ALA A 183 -7.72 -11.35 1.62
C ALA A 183 -8.55 -11.62 2.89
N SER A 184 -8.00 -12.39 3.83
CA SER A 184 -8.61 -12.59 5.15
C SER A 184 -8.33 -11.42 6.14
N GLY A 185 -7.41 -10.53 5.77
CA GLY A 185 -7.11 -9.31 6.49
C GLY A 185 -8.28 -8.33 6.42
N LYS A 186 -8.60 -7.70 7.56
CA LYS A 186 -9.74 -6.77 7.65
C LYS A 186 -9.55 -5.52 6.81
N THR A 187 -8.30 -5.15 6.52
CA THR A 187 -7.94 -3.86 5.94
C THR A 187 -7.57 -3.94 4.46
N MET A 188 -7.45 -5.15 3.88
CA MET A 188 -7.32 -5.29 2.43
C MET A 188 -8.70 -5.32 1.78
N THR A 189 -8.82 -4.65 0.63
CA THR A 189 -9.99 -4.65 -0.22
C THR A 189 -9.59 -4.96 -1.64
N LEU A 190 -10.38 -5.80 -2.32
CA LEU A 190 -10.19 -6.11 -3.73
C LEU A 190 -11.38 -5.60 -4.55
N ARG A 191 -11.12 -4.78 -5.56
CA ARG A 191 -12.13 -4.37 -6.52
C ARG A 191 -11.80 -4.91 -7.90
N ILE A 192 -12.80 -5.44 -8.61
CA ILE A 192 -12.73 -5.72 -10.05
C ILE A 192 -13.88 -5.03 -10.74
N ILE A 193 -13.58 -4.29 -11.80
CA ILE A 193 -14.54 -3.61 -12.66
C ILE A 193 -14.41 -4.21 -14.05
N ILE A 194 -15.52 -4.62 -14.63
CA ILE A 194 -15.57 -5.10 -16.01
C ILE A 194 -16.56 -4.26 -16.78
N ASP A 195 -16.10 -3.61 -17.84
CA ASP A 195 -16.91 -2.79 -18.73
C ASP A 195 -17.17 -3.55 -20.03
N ILE A 196 -18.43 -3.89 -20.30
CA ILE A 196 -18.81 -4.58 -21.54
C ILE A 196 -18.94 -3.58 -22.68
N ALA A 197 -18.19 -3.79 -23.76
CA ALA A 197 -18.31 -3.03 -25.00
C ALA A 197 -19.27 -3.69 -26.01
N ASP A 198 -19.34 -5.03 -26.05
CA ASP A 198 -20.24 -5.78 -26.93
C ASP A 198 -21.36 -6.45 -26.13
N ILE A 199 -22.60 -6.00 -26.32
CA ILE A 199 -23.80 -6.55 -25.65
C ILE A 199 -23.96 -8.07 -25.84
N ASN A 200 -23.44 -8.63 -26.94
CA ASN A 200 -23.52 -10.07 -27.20
C ASN A 200 -22.59 -10.88 -26.28
N LYS A 201 -21.64 -10.22 -25.61
CA LYS A 201 -20.69 -10.82 -24.68
C LYS A 201 -21.15 -10.79 -23.23
N THR A 202 -22.17 -10.02 -22.88
CA THR A 202 -22.63 -9.83 -21.49
C THR A 202 -22.82 -11.15 -20.74
N ALA A 203 -23.56 -12.11 -21.32
CA ALA A 203 -23.83 -13.39 -20.66
C ALA A 203 -22.56 -14.27 -20.49
N GLU A 204 -21.66 -14.25 -21.47
CA GLU A 204 -20.38 -14.98 -21.41
C GLU A 204 -19.50 -14.39 -20.29
N VAL A 205 -19.35 -13.07 -20.27
CA VAL A 205 -18.48 -12.37 -19.32
C VAL A 205 -19.05 -12.42 -17.90
N GLN A 206 -20.37 -12.31 -17.73
CA GLN A 206 -21.03 -12.54 -16.43
C GLN A 206 -20.74 -13.96 -15.92
N SER A 207 -20.84 -14.98 -16.76
CA SER A 207 -20.52 -16.35 -16.36
C SER A 207 -19.04 -16.52 -15.98
N LYS A 208 -18.12 -15.81 -16.64
CA LYS A 208 -16.69 -15.79 -16.26
C LYS A 208 -16.49 -15.09 -14.91
N LEU A 209 -17.19 -13.99 -14.65
CA LEU A 209 -17.14 -13.27 -13.38
C LEU A 209 -17.67 -14.11 -12.22
N ASP A 210 -18.78 -14.84 -12.42
CA ASP A 210 -19.33 -15.76 -11.43
C ASP A 210 -18.34 -16.90 -11.12
N ALA A 211 -17.76 -17.50 -12.17
CA ALA A 211 -16.75 -18.55 -12.00
C ALA A 211 -15.49 -18.04 -11.30
N PHE A 212 -15.04 -16.82 -11.62
CA PHE A 212 -13.93 -16.16 -10.94
C PHE A 212 -14.25 -15.91 -9.47
N THR A 213 -15.46 -15.41 -9.17
CA THR A 213 -15.90 -15.13 -7.81
C THR A 213 -15.84 -16.38 -6.94
N GLU A 214 -16.33 -17.51 -7.44
CA GLU A 214 -16.29 -18.78 -6.72
C GLU A 214 -14.86 -19.32 -6.57
N ALA A 215 -14.02 -19.17 -7.60
CA ALA A 215 -12.61 -19.54 -7.52
C ALA A 215 -11.85 -18.69 -6.49
N TYR A 216 -12.08 -17.38 -6.47
CA TYR A 216 -11.50 -16.43 -5.52
C TYR A 216 -11.87 -16.83 -4.09
N LYS A 217 -13.18 -16.94 -3.78
CA LYS A 217 -13.65 -17.37 -2.45
C LYS A 217 -13.07 -18.72 -2.02
N SER A 218 -12.98 -19.68 -2.95
CA SER A 218 -12.41 -20.99 -2.65
C SER A 218 -10.91 -20.92 -2.35
N TYR A 219 -10.18 -19.99 -2.96
CA TYR A 219 -8.75 -19.80 -2.76
C TYR A 219 -8.47 -19.06 -1.44
N THR A 220 -9.18 -17.95 -1.20
CA THR A 220 -8.94 -17.02 -0.09
C THR A 220 -9.61 -17.47 1.22
N GLY A 221 -10.83 -18.01 1.17
CA GLY A 221 -11.62 -18.37 2.35
C GLY A 221 -12.16 -17.15 3.11
N GLU A 222 -13.12 -17.34 4.01
CA GLU A 222 -13.84 -16.24 4.70
C GLU A 222 -13.20 -15.83 6.04
N PRO A 223 -13.39 -14.57 6.52
CA PRO A 223 -14.10 -13.45 5.88
C PRO A 223 -13.23 -12.64 4.90
N GLN A 224 -13.84 -11.98 3.91
CA GLN A 224 -13.12 -11.16 2.90
C GLN A 224 -13.78 -9.79 2.67
N ASN A 225 -13.01 -8.82 2.14
CA ASN A 225 -13.57 -7.60 1.51
C ASN A 225 -13.29 -7.60 0.01
N TYR A 226 -14.33 -7.75 -0.81
CA TYR A 226 -14.20 -7.64 -2.26
C TYR A 226 -15.44 -7.04 -2.90
N CYS A 227 -15.31 -6.46 -4.09
CA CYS A 227 -16.45 -6.06 -4.91
C CYS A 227 -16.14 -6.20 -6.38
N PHE A 228 -16.87 -7.10 -7.03
CA PHE A 228 -16.71 -7.45 -8.43
C PHE A 228 -17.94 -6.97 -9.17
N THR A 229 -17.75 -6.04 -10.10
CA THR A 229 -18.84 -5.33 -10.78
C THR A 229 -18.72 -5.46 -12.28
N LEU A 230 -19.84 -5.67 -12.96
CA LEU A 230 -19.98 -5.75 -14.40
C LEU A 230 -20.90 -4.63 -14.90
N TYR A 231 -20.38 -3.70 -15.68
CA TYR A 231 -21.16 -2.64 -16.33
C TYR A 231 -21.56 -3.03 -17.75
N GLY A 232 -22.79 -2.68 -18.12
CA GLY A 232 -23.30 -2.95 -19.47
C GLY A 232 -22.86 -1.87 -20.46
N PRO A 233 -22.95 -2.13 -21.78
CA PRO A 233 -22.48 -1.21 -22.83
C PRO A 233 -23.26 0.11 -22.91
N THR A 234 -24.39 0.22 -22.21
CA THR A 234 -25.28 1.40 -22.25
C THR A 234 -25.41 2.11 -20.92
N ASP A 235 -24.90 1.54 -19.83
CA ASP A 235 -25.04 2.08 -18.48
C ASP A 235 -23.72 1.88 -17.72
N THR A 236 -23.03 2.99 -17.50
CA THR A 236 -21.77 3.07 -16.77
C THR A 236 -21.96 3.54 -15.32
N GLU A 237 -23.19 3.87 -14.92
CA GLU A 237 -23.48 4.37 -13.57
C GLU A 237 -23.95 3.24 -12.66
N THR A 238 -24.75 2.31 -13.18
CA THR A 238 -25.28 1.17 -12.40
C THR A 238 -24.71 -0.15 -12.92
N PRO A 239 -24.07 -0.97 -12.06
CA PRO A 239 -23.59 -2.28 -12.49
C PRO A 239 -24.78 -3.18 -12.86
N SER A 240 -24.68 -3.82 -14.02
CA SER A 240 -25.66 -4.79 -14.52
C SER A 240 -25.61 -6.14 -13.77
N HIS A 241 -24.45 -6.44 -13.18
CA HIS A 241 -24.24 -7.57 -12.28
C HIS A 241 -23.15 -7.21 -11.28
N TYR A 242 -23.25 -7.69 -10.04
CA TYR A 242 -22.22 -7.48 -9.03
C TYR A 242 -22.22 -8.60 -7.99
N VAL A 243 -21.07 -8.80 -7.38
CA VAL A 243 -20.93 -9.58 -6.14
C VAL A 243 -19.97 -8.83 -5.24
N CYS A 244 -20.47 -8.33 -4.11
CA CYS A 244 -19.68 -7.57 -3.17
C CYS A 244 -19.85 -8.13 -1.75
N SER A 245 -18.76 -8.14 -1.01
CA SER A 245 -18.72 -8.57 0.38
C SER A 245 -17.82 -7.66 1.20
N ILE A 246 -18.26 -7.33 2.41
CA ILE A 246 -17.47 -6.63 3.43
C ILE A 246 -17.46 -7.53 4.66
N LEU A 247 -16.28 -7.97 5.08
CA LEU A 247 -16.08 -8.93 6.17
C LEU A 247 -16.91 -10.23 6.03
N GLY A 248 -17.10 -10.72 4.81
CA GLY A 248 -17.89 -11.93 4.53
C GLY A 248 -19.41 -11.71 4.56
N GLU A 249 -19.88 -10.49 4.80
CA GLU A 249 -21.29 -10.11 4.68
C GLU A 249 -21.56 -9.54 3.28
N GLU A 250 -22.72 -9.85 2.70
CA GLU A 250 -23.14 -9.29 1.41
C GLU A 250 -23.28 -7.76 1.50
N ALA A 251 -22.81 -7.04 0.49
CA ALA A 251 -22.83 -5.59 0.44
C ALA A 251 -23.27 -5.07 -0.93
N ASP A 252 -23.82 -3.85 -0.97
CA ASP A 252 -24.07 -3.12 -2.22
C ASP A 252 -22.75 -2.51 -2.76
N PRO A 253 -22.56 -2.38 -4.08
CA PRO A 253 -21.40 -1.69 -4.67
C PRO A 253 -21.18 -0.27 -4.13
N ALA A 254 -22.25 0.48 -3.83
CA ALA A 254 -22.16 1.82 -3.27
C ALA A 254 -21.60 1.84 -1.84
N GLU A 255 -21.64 0.70 -1.13
CA GLU A 255 -21.04 0.56 0.19
C GLU A 255 -19.53 0.23 0.10
N PHE A 256 -19.03 -0.14 -1.08
CA PHE A 256 -17.64 -0.55 -1.29
C PHE A 256 -16.70 0.65 -1.57
N GLU A 257 -16.88 1.72 -0.80
CA GLU A 257 -15.92 2.83 -0.75
C GLU A 257 -15.02 2.66 0.47
N ALA A 258 -13.73 2.97 0.33
CA ALA A 258 -12.74 2.73 1.40
C ALA A 258 -13.14 3.35 2.75
N GLY A 259 -13.72 4.56 2.74
CA GLY A 259 -14.23 5.21 3.95
C GLY A 259 -15.42 4.46 4.60
N ASN A 260 -16.33 3.92 3.80
CA ASN A 260 -17.49 3.14 4.28
C ASN A 260 -17.03 1.81 4.88
N ILE A 261 -16.10 1.12 4.22
CA ILE A 261 -15.52 -0.13 4.72
C ILE A 261 -14.80 0.16 6.04
N TYR A 262 -13.97 1.20 6.11
CA TYR A 262 -13.29 1.57 7.35
C TYR A 262 -14.25 1.90 8.50
N ALA A 263 -15.33 2.64 8.22
CA ALA A 263 -16.36 2.92 9.21
C ALA A 263 -16.99 1.63 9.76
N LYS A 264 -17.27 0.65 8.89
CA LYS A 264 -17.77 -0.67 9.30
C LYS A 264 -16.78 -1.47 10.16
N LEU A 265 -15.48 -1.26 9.97
CA LEU A 265 -14.44 -1.85 10.82
C LEU A 265 -14.34 -1.22 12.21
N GLY A 266 -15.16 -0.20 12.51
CA GLY A 266 -15.14 0.55 13.77
C GLY A 266 -14.15 1.71 13.77
N GLY A 267 -13.58 2.04 12.61
CA GLY A 267 -12.88 3.30 12.42
C GLY A 267 -13.87 4.47 12.34
N SER A 268 -13.42 5.69 12.61
CA SER A 268 -14.19 6.88 12.28
C SER A 268 -13.28 7.93 11.64
N TYR A 269 -13.82 8.62 10.63
CA TYR A 269 -13.17 9.79 10.04
C TYR A 269 -13.22 11.00 10.99
N GLU A 270 -14.22 11.06 11.87
CA GLU A 270 -14.48 12.19 12.78
C GLU A 270 -13.63 12.16 14.06
N ASP A 271 -13.10 11.01 14.48
CA ASP A 271 -12.20 10.93 15.65
C ASP A 271 -10.79 11.48 15.38
N ARG A 272 -10.49 11.91 14.14
CA ARG A 272 -9.09 12.05 13.68
C ARG A 272 -8.80 13.22 12.75
N ALA A 273 -9.66 14.24 12.71
CA ALA A 273 -9.20 15.54 12.25
C ALA A 273 -8.16 16.06 13.26
N PRO A 274 -6.90 16.38 12.87
CA PRO A 274 -6.07 17.17 13.75
C PRO A 274 -6.84 18.44 14.06
N ALA A 275 -6.99 18.77 15.34
CA ALA A 275 -7.50 20.08 15.73
C ALA A 275 -6.59 21.12 15.07
N MET A 276 -7.07 21.75 13.98
CA MET A 276 -6.44 22.92 13.38
C MET A 276 -6.42 24.08 14.38
#